data_AF-A0A953R2R3-F1
#
_entry.id   AF-A0A953R2R3-F1
#
_cell.length_a   1.000
_cell.length_b   1.000
_cell.length_c   1.000
_cell.angle_alpha   90.00
_cell.angle_beta   90.00
_cell.angle_gamma   90.00
#
_symmetry.space_group_name_H-M   'P 1'
#
loop_
_entity.id
_entity.type
_entity.pdbx_description
1 polymer ?
#
loop_
_entity_poly.entity_id
_entity_poly.type
_entity_poly.pdbx_seq_one_letter_code
_entity_poly.pdbx_strand_id
1 'polypeptide(L)'
;MNILLIILKLFPLLLSAIKAVEEAIPLPGQGKQKLDLVLGVIKSAYDAGTDLSASFSWEKLLTVVVPMINQIVALHNALGLFQKSAQPNNA
;
A
#
# COMPACT_ATOMS: atom_id res chain seq x y z
N MET A 1 -4.76 22.96 6.64
CA MET A 1 -5.00 21.56 7.07
C MET A 1 -3.71 21.00 7.64
N ASN A 2 -3.72 20.37 8.83
CA ASN A 2 -2.50 19.85 9.44
C ASN A 2 -2.08 18.55 8.73
N ILE A 3 -0.99 18.59 7.96
CA ILE A 3 -0.42 17.47 7.18
C ILE A 3 -0.28 16.21 8.05
N LEU A 4 0.16 16.37 9.30
CA LEU A 4 0.33 15.24 10.23
C LEU A 4 -0.98 14.49 10.49
N LEU A 5 -2.10 15.21 10.63
CA LEU A 5 -3.42 14.58 10.85
C LEU A 5 -3.90 13.84 9.60
N ILE A 6 -3.60 14.34 8.41
CA ILE A 6 -3.93 13.63 7.15
C ILE A 6 -3.14 12.32 7.09
N ILE A 7 -1.84 12.37 7.37
CA ILE A 7 -0.96 11.20 7.37
C ILE A 7 -1.45 10.14 8.36
N LEU A 8 -1.81 10.54 9.59
CA LEU A 8 -2.34 9.64 10.60
C LEU A 8 -3.68 9.01 10.21
N LYS A 9 -4.53 9.71 9.44
CA LYS A 9 -5.77 9.16 8.88
C LYS A 9 -5.54 8.23 7.70
N LEU A 10 -4.49 8.49 6.91
CA LEU A 10 -4.15 7.68 5.74
C LEU A 10 -3.52 6.34 6.13
N PHE A 11 -2.78 6.31 7.24
CA PHE A 11 -2.12 5.10 7.75
C PHE A 11 -3.05 3.88 7.91
N PRO A 12 -4.17 3.93 8.66
CA PRO A 12 -5.05 2.77 8.80
C PRO A 12 -5.72 2.35 7.49
N LEU A 13 -5.95 3.30 6.57
CA LEU A 13 -6.51 3.02 5.25
C LEU A 13 -5.51 2.22 4.40
N LEU A 14 -4.24 2.65 4.36
CA LEU A 14 -3.18 1.94 3.65
C LEU A 14 -2.95 0.55 4.23
N LEU A 15 -2.97 0.41 5.56
CA LEU A 15 -2.83 -0.89 6.21
C LEU A 15 -3.93 -1.87 5.79
N SER A 16 -5.18 -1.39 5.77
CA SER A 16 -6.35 -2.19 5.36
C SER A 16 -6.29 -2.53 3.88
N ALA A 17 -5.93 -1.58 3.01
CA ALA A 17 -5.83 -1.80 1.57
C ALA A 17 -4.76 -2.82 1.21
N ILE A 18 -3.56 -2.71 1.79
CA ILE A 18 -2.47 -3.66 1.56
C ILE A 18 -2.88 -5.06 2.00
N LYS A 19 -3.50 -5.19 3.17
CA LYS A 19 -3.99 -6.47 3.68
C LYS A 19 -5.06 -7.07 2.74
N ALA A 20 -6.02 -6.27 2.29
CA ALA A 20 -7.06 -6.72 1.36
C ALA A 20 -6.48 -7.19 0.01
N VAL A 21 -5.47 -6.50 -0.52
CA VAL A 21 -4.78 -6.91 -1.75
C VAL A 21 -4.03 -8.23 -1.55
N GLU A 22 -3.36 -8.40 -0.41
CA GLU A 22 -2.71 -9.68 -0.08
C GLU A 22 -3.72 -10.82 0.01
N GLU A 23 -4.86 -10.61 0.68
CA GLU A 23 -5.91 -11.62 0.83
C GLU A 23 -6.54 -12.00 -0.52
N ALA A 24 -6.77 -11.01 -1.39
CA ALA A 24 -7.34 -11.24 -2.72
C ALA A 24 -6.35 -11.91 -3.68
N ILE A 25 -5.04 -11.64 -3.54
CA ILE A 25 -3.98 -12.13 -4.42
C ILE A 25 -2.85 -12.69 -3.56
N PRO A 26 -3.00 -13.89 -2.95
CA PRO A 26 -1.99 -14.48 -2.06
C PRO A 26 -0.86 -15.15 -2.84
N LEU A 27 -0.43 -14.55 -3.96
CA LEU A 27 0.65 -15.06 -4.79
C LEU A 27 2.00 -14.49 -4.33
N PRO A 28 2.96 -15.35 -3.94
CA PRO A 28 4.28 -14.91 -3.49
C PRO A 28 5.10 -14.37 -4.67
N GLY A 29 6.06 -13.50 -4.37
CA GLY A 29 6.93 -12.88 -5.39
C GLY A 29 6.27 -11.78 -6.24
N GLN A 30 4.98 -11.51 -6.06
CA GLN A 30 4.24 -10.48 -6.81
C GLN A 30 4.11 -9.14 -6.06
N GLY A 31 5.03 -8.85 -5.14
CA GLY A 31 4.97 -7.64 -4.32
C GLY A 31 4.91 -6.35 -5.14
N LYS A 32 5.61 -6.30 -6.28
CA LYS A 32 5.56 -5.17 -7.22
C LYS A 32 4.16 -4.99 -7.81
N GLN A 33 3.55 -6.05 -8.33
CA GLN A 33 2.22 -5.99 -8.94
C GLN A 33 1.15 -5.60 -7.91
N LYS A 34 1.24 -6.11 -6.67
CA LYS A 34 0.36 -5.73 -5.56
C LYS A 34 0.52 -4.25 -5.20
N LEU A 35 1.76 -3.76 -5.12
CA LEU A 35 2.05 -2.34 -4.89
C LEU A 35 1.51 -1.47 -6.03
N ASP A 36 1.74 -1.86 -7.28
CA ASP A 36 1.26 -1.14 -8.46
C ASP A 36 -0.28 -1.04 -8.46
N LEU A 37 -0.99 -2.08 -8.01
CA LEU A 37 -2.44 -2.06 -7.83
C LEU A 37 -2.87 -1.04 -6.76
N VAL A 38 -2.25 -1.07 -5.58
CA VAL A 38 -2.55 -0.11 -4.50
C VAL A 38 -2.32 1.32 -4.97
N LEU A 39 -1.18 1.59 -5.62
CA LEU A 39 -0.84 2.89 -6.17
C LEU A 39 -1.80 3.32 -7.27
N GLY A 40 -2.22 2.39 -8.13
CA GLY A 40 -3.20 2.63 -9.18
C GLY A 40 -4.56 3.08 -8.63
N VAL A 41 -5.06 2.40 -7.60
CA VAL A 41 -6.31 2.79 -6.91
C VAL A 41 -6.19 4.18 -6.28
N ILE A 42 -5.07 4.46 -5.60
CA ILE A 42 -4.81 5.78 -5.01
C ILE A 42 -4.75 6.86 -6.09
N LYS A 43 -4.13 6.57 -7.24
CA LYS A 43 -4.07 7.48 -8.38
C LYS A 43 -5.46 7.79 -8.94
N SER A 44 -6.31 6.77 -9.13
CA SER A 44 -7.69 6.98 -9.57
C SER A 44 -8.50 7.83 -8.60
N ALA A 45 -8.34 7.62 -7.30
CA ALA A 45 -9.00 8.43 -6.27
C ALA A 45 -8.47 9.87 -6.24
N TYR A 46 -7.16 10.06 -6.42
CA TYR A 46 -6.52 11.37 -6.50
C TYR A 46 -7.00 12.15 -7.74
N ASP A 47 -7.09 11.50 -8.91
CA ASP A 47 -7.52 12.12 -10.15
C ASP A 47 -9.02 12.50 -10.15
N ALA A 48 -9.85 11.71 -9.46
CA ALA A 48 -11.26 12.00 -9.30
C ALA A 48 -11.54 13.09 -8.24
N GLY A 49 -10.60 13.32 -7.31
CA GLY A 49 -10.77 14.22 -6.17
C GLY A 49 -10.13 15.61 -6.39
N THR A 50 -10.92 16.67 -6.30
CA THR A 50 -10.42 18.05 -6.44
C THR A 50 -9.69 18.56 -5.20
N ASP A 51 -10.05 18.08 -4.00
CA ASP A 51 -9.51 18.62 -2.74
C ASP A 51 -8.07 18.19 -2.46
N LEU A 52 -7.75 16.93 -2.76
CA LEU A 52 -6.42 16.38 -2.53
C LEU A 52 -5.43 16.89 -3.57
N SER A 53 -5.83 16.95 -4.83
CA SER A 53 -5.04 17.47 -5.95
C SER A 53 -4.81 18.99 -5.87
N ALA A 54 -5.71 19.73 -5.23
CA ALA A 54 -5.50 21.15 -4.93
C ALA A 54 -4.47 21.39 -3.79
N SER A 55 -4.30 20.42 -2.89
CA SER A 55 -3.47 20.56 -1.69
C SER A 55 -2.08 19.93 -1.82
N PHE A 56 -1.93 18.88 -2.63
CA PHE A 56 -0.68 18.14 -2.81
C PHE A 56 -0.51 17.77 -4.28
N SER A 57 0.71 17.91 -4.81
CA SER A 57 1.05 17.27 -6.07
C SER A 57 1.15 15.76 -5.89
N TRP A 58 0.94 15.02 -6.98
CA TRP A 58 1.06 13.56 -6.99
C TRP A 58 2.44 13.10 -6.52
N GLU A 59 3.51 13.78 -6.94
CA GLU A 59 4.88 13.44 -6.56
C GLU A 59 5.09 13.59 -5.06
N LYS A 60 4.59 14.71 -4.48
CA LYS A 60 4.66 14.93 -3.02
C LYS A 60 3.88 13.86 -2.26
N LEU A 61 2.72 13.45 -2.76
CA LEU A 61 1.95 12.37 -2.15
C LEU A 61 2.74 11.05 -2.14
N LEU A 62 3.38 10.70 -3.27
CA LEU A 62 4.19 9.49 -3.36
C LEU A 62 5.37 9.47 -2.38
N THR A 63 6.02 10.62 -2.12
CA THR A 63 7.12 10.69 -1.13
C THR A 63 6.69 10.31 0.29
N VAL A 64 5.39 10.39 0.60
CA VAL A 64 4.84 10.03 1.91
C VAL A 64 4.24 8.62 1.89
N VAL A 65 3.47 8.31 0.84
CA VAL A 65 2.71 7.05 0.72
C VAL A 65 3.63 5.85 0.50
N VAL A 66 4.62 5.94 -0.40
CA VAL A 66 5.47 4.79 -0.75
C VAL A 66 6.28 4.29 0.46
N PRO A 67 6.97 5.14 1.25
CA PRO A 67 7.67 4.67 2.45
C PRO A 67 6.73 4.04 3.48
N MET A 68 5.52 4.57 3.63
CA MET A 68 4.53 4.02 4.55
C MET A 68 4.06 2.63 4.11
N ILE A 69 3.76 2.44 2.81
CA ILE A 69 3.43 1.12 2.27
C ILE A 69 4.58 0.14 2.50
N ASN A 70 5.82 0.55 2.25
CA ASN A 70 7.00 -0.29 2.46
C ASN A 70 7.16 -0.73 3.92
N GLN A 71 6.92 0.17 4.88
CA GLN A 71 6.94 -0.16 6.30
C GLN A 71 5.85 -1.17 6.67
N ILE A 72 4.63 -0.99 6.15
CA ILE A 72 3.51 -1.91 6.40
C ILE A 72 3.83 -3.30 5.82
N VAL A 73 4.30 -3.36 4.57
CA VAL A 73 4.69 -4.61 3.90
C VAL A 73 5.84 -5.29 4.66
N ALA A 74 6.85 -4.54 5.10
CA ALA A 74 7.95 -5.09 5.88
C ALA A 74 7.47 -5.71 7.20
N LEU A 75 6.57 -5.03 7.91
CA LEU A 75 5.98 -5.54 9.15
C LEU A 75 5.18 -6.83 8.91
N HIS A 76 4.30 -6.87 7.90
CA HIS A 76 3.51 -8.06 7.60
C HIS A 76 4.38 -9.25 7.19
N ASN A 77 5.44 -9.01 6.43
CA ASN A 77 6.43 -10.03 6.10
C ASN A 77 7.19 -10.55 7.32
N ALA A 78 7.58 -9.66 8.24
CA ALA A 78 8.27 -10.02 9.48
C ALA A 78 7.38 -10.83 10.43
N LEU A 79 6.09 -10.53 10.46
CA LEU A 79 5.08 -11.26 11.24
C LEU A 79 4.57 -12.54 10.54
N GLY A 80 5.00 -12.81 9.31
CA GLY A 80 4.52 -13.97 8.53
C GLY A 80 3.05 -13.89 8.13
N LEU A 81 2.45 -12.70 8.12
CA LEU A 81 1.05 -12.50 7.75
C LEU A 81 0.82 -12.63 6.25
N PHE A 82 1.86 -12.44 5.44
CA PHE A 82 1.82 -12.65 4.00
C PHE A 82 2.23 -14.08 3.66
N GLN A 83 1.48 -14.69 2.75
CA GLN A 83 1.74 -16.07 2.34
C GLN A 83 3.06 -16.12 1.56
N LYS A 84 4.10 -16.70 2.17
CA LYS A 84 5.28 -17.13 1.43
C LYS A 84 4.94 -18.50 0.82
N SER A 85 5.26 -18.70 -0.46
CA SER A 85 5.07 -20.00 -1.12
C SER A 85 5.59 -21.12 -0.23
N ALA A 86 4.73 -22.09 0.05
CA ALA A 86 5.21 -23.45 0.23
C ALA A 86 5.88 -23.85 -1.09
N GLN A 87 7.21 -23.82 -1.14
CA GLN A 87 7.89 -24.62 -2.17
C GLN A 87 7.42 -26.06 -2.00
N PRO A 88 7.09 -26.79 -3.08
CA PRO A 88 7.00 -28.24 -2.99
C PRO A 88 8.36 -28.69 -2.46
N ASN A 89 8.35 -29.29 -1.27
CA ASN A 89 9.52 -29.92 -0.70
C ASN A 89 9.81 -31.13 -1.59
N ASN A 90 10.61 -30.94 -2.64
CA ASN A 90 11.16 -32.04 -3.41
C ASN A 90 12.23 -32.69 -2.52
N ALA A 91 11.78 -33.53 -1.59
CA ALA A 91 12.58 -34.48 -0.84
C ALA A 91 12.88 -35.70 -1.72
#